data_AF-A0A6V7UW07-F1
#
_entry.id   AF-A0A6V7UW07-F1
#
_cell.length_a   1.000
_cell.length_b   1.000
_cell.length_c   1.000
_cell.angle_alpha   90.00
_cell.angle_beta   90.00
_cell.angle_gamma   90.00
#
_symmetry.space_group_name_H-M   'P 1'
#
loop_
_entity.id
_entity.type
_entity.pdbx_description
1 polymer ?
#
loop_
_entity_poly.entity_id
_entity_poly.type
_entity_poly.pdbx_seq_one_letter_code
_entity_poly.pdbx_strand_id
1 'polypeptide(L)'
;MRGAPILDNRSLCRLCSLPEIISYVETFDLKFYQIILDFFFSSPLRIPLESDLCNNLRNFGKTFKKAKLECIRLLANSLTRLSSFVHLAITARSVLQNREQVKKVHDDFNRVDFGVFHWQADWLCSSNSSLNKNSFQESTELNESFCSCNVLARELVGQFRERLSRHCSIEEWADWLESIVDKALNFPKTFKYSPQQIASKGKRFLLAWTLHSSLLLKEITLHSSTSFGEFHLVRLVFDDYLLIIMERKLAKILENYLLN
;
A
#
# COMPACT_ATOMS: atom_id res chain seq x y z
N MET A 1 -36.48 20.35 -31.33
CA MET A 1 -36.14 19.23 -30.42
C MET A 1 -36.15 19.78 -29.00
N ARG A 2 -37.17 19.47 -28.19
CA ARG A 2 -37.22 19.90 -26.78
C ARG A 2 -36.31 18.97 -25.98
N GLY A 3 -35.29 19.54 -25.33
CA GLY A 3 -34.39 18.80 -24.44
C GLY A 3 -35.17 18.15 -23.30
N ALA A 4 -34.81 16.92 -22.95
CA ALA A 4 -35.42 16.20 -21.84
C ALA A 4 -35.32 17.03 -20.55
N PRO A 5 -36.37 17.06 -19.70
CA PRO A 5 -36.33 17.82 -18.47
C PRO A 5 -35.27 17.22 -17.53
N ILE A 6 -34.32 18.05 -17.12
CA ILE A 6 -33.33 17.68 -16.11
C ILE A 6 -34.09 17.61 -14.77
N LEU A 7 -34.16 16.42 -14.18
CA LEU A 7 -34.76 16.20 -12.86
C LEU A 7 -34.01 17.04 -11.82
N ASP A 8 -34.75 17.81 -11.01
CA ASP A 8 -34.15 18.58 -9.93
C ASP A 8 -33.75 17.67 -8.76
N ASN A 9 -32.80 18.14 -7.94
CA ASN A 9 -32.27 17.35 -6.81
C ASN A 9 -33.34 16.92 -5.80
N ARG A 10 -34.40 17.73 -5.61
CA ARG A 10 -35.51 17.37 -4.71
C ARG A 10 -36.35 16.23 -5.27
N SER A 11 -36.61 16.20 -6.56
CA SER A 11 -37.33 15.10 -7.21
C SER A 11 -36.51 13.82 -7.19
N LEU A 12 -35.18 13.91 -7.36
CA LEU A 12 -34.26 12.79 -7.19
C LEU A 12 -34.28 12.22 -5.76
N CYS A 13 -34.19 13.05 -4.73
CA CYS A 13 -34.27 12.59 -3.34
C CYS A 13 -35.61 11.90 -3.02
N ARG A 14 -36.73 12.44 -3.53
CA ARG A 14 -38.05 11.81 -3.41
C ARG A 14 -38.12 10.46 -4.11
N LEU A 15 -37.53 10.35 -5.30
CA LEU A 15 -37.47 9.09 -6.05
C LEU A 15 -36.70 8.01 -5.27
N CYS A 16 -35.57 8.39 -4.66
CA CYS A 16 -34.76 7.49 -3.83
C CYS A 16 -35.43 7.13 -2.48
N SER A 17 -36.53 7.78 -2.12
CA SER A 17 -37.33 7.44 -0.94
C SER A 17 -38.49 6.49 -1.27
N LEU A 18 -38.71 6.17 -2.55
CA LEU A 18 -39.75 5.24 -2.95
C LEU A 18 -39.34 3.81 -2.60
N PRO A 19 -40.21 3.03 -1.92
CA PRO A 19 -39.87 1.68 -1.46
C PRO A 19 -39.52 0.73 -2.63
N GLU A 20 -40.10 0.94 -3.81
CA GLU A 20 -39.79 0.17 -5.02
C GLU A 20 -38.38 0.44 -5.53
N ILE A 21 -37.93 1.71 -5.46
CA ILE A 21 -36.58 2.10 -5.86
C ILE A 21 -35.56 1.59 -4.84
N ILE A 22 -35.86 1.69 -3.55
CA ILE A 22 -35.01 1.16 -2.47
C ILE A 22 -34.86 -0.35 -2.64
N SER A 23 -35.97 -1.09 -2.79
CA SER A 23 -35.94 -2.54 -2.99
C SER A 23 -35.21 -2.95 -4.27
N TYR A 24 -35.35 -2.17 -5.35
CA TYR A 24 -34.58 -2.37 -6.58
C TYR A 24 -33.08 -2.19 -6.35
N VAL A 25 -32.67 -1.11 -5.67
CA VAL A 25 -31.26 -0.83 -5.35
C VAL A 25 -30.70 -1.92 -4.43
N GLU A 26 -31.40 -2.29 -3.36
CA GLU A 26 -30.99 -3.37 -2.47
C GLU A 26 -30.83 -4.71 -3.22
N THR A 27 -31.80 -5.07 -4.06
CA THR A 27 -31.74 -6.29 -4.85
C THR A 27 -30.59 -6.26 -5.85
N PHE A 28 -30.34 -5.09 -6.45
CA PHE A 28 -29.24 -4.90 -7.38
C PHE A 28 -27.90 -5.01 -6.67
N ASP A 29 -27.73 -4.33 -5.54
CA ASP A 29 -26.51 -4.34 -4.73
C ASP A 29 -26.23 -5.74 -4.18
N LEU A 30 -27.24 -6.45 -3.65
CA LEU A 30 -27.08 -7.83 -3.18
C LEU A 30 -26.67 -8.77 -4.31
N LYS A 31 -27.25 -8.64 -5.50
CA LYS A 31 -26.82 -9.43 -6.68
C LYS A 31 -25.41 -9.05 -7.12
N PHE A 32 -25.06 -7.77 -7.07
CA PHE A 32 -23.73 -7.29 -7.41
C PHE A 32 -22.68 -7.82 -6.42
N TYR A 33 -22.97 -7.78 -5.11
CA TYR A 33 -22.13 -8.36 -4.07
C TYR A 33 -22.03 -9.88 -4.22
N GLN A 34 -23.12 -10.57 -4.56
CA GLN A 34 -23.08 -12.02 -4.80
C GLN A 34 -22.19 -12.37 -6.02
N ILE A 35 -22.30 -11.62 -7.12
CA ILE A 35 -21.43 -11.80 -8.30
C ILE A 35 -19.96 -11.58 -7.93
N ILE A 36 -19.68 -10.55 -7.11
CA ILE A 36 -18.36 -10.28 -6.54
C ILE A 36 -17.90 -11.51 -5.73
N LEU A 37 -18.68 -12.00 -4.78
CA LEU A 37 -18.31 -13.16 -3.95
C LEU A 37 -18.09 -14.43 -4.76
N ASP A 38 -19.01 -14.78 -5.66
CA ASP A 38 -18.92 -15.96 -6.52
C ASP A 38 -17.67 -15.90 -7.41
N PHE A 39 -17.30 -14.70 -7.87
CA PHE A 39 -16.08 -14.46 -8.60
C PHE A 39 -14.82 -14.69 -7.74
N PHE A 40 -14.79 -14.22 -6.49
CA PHE A 40 -13.63 -14.43 -5.59
C PHE A 40 -13.46 -15.88 -5.16
N PHE A 41 -14.55 -16.57 -4.85
CA PHE A 41 -14.49 -17.96 -4.39
C PHE A 41 -14.21 -18.95 -5.52
N SER A 42 -14.56 -18.61 -6.77
CA SER A 42 -14.39 -19.52 -7.90
C SER A 42 -12.97 -19.55 -8.49
N SER A 43 -12.19 -18.46 -8.40
CA SER A 43 -10.77 -18.44 -8.77
C SER A 43 -10.08 -17.11 -8.43
N PRO A 44 -9.24 -17.03 -7.39
CA PRO A 44 -8.48 -15.82 -7.06
C PRO A 44 -7.55 -15.31 -8.19
N LEU A 45 -7.25 -16.14 -9.18
CA LEU A 45 -6.22 -15.92 -10.22
C LEU A 45 -6.74 -15.88 -11.65
N ARG A 46 -8.06 -16.03 -11.89
CA ARG A 46 -8.62 -15.97 -13.23
C ARG A 46 -9.85 -15.09 -13.22
N ILE A 47 -9.76 -13.97 -13.94
CA ILE A 47 -10.85 -13.03 -14.17
C ILE A 47 -11.48 -13.33 -15.55
N PRO A 48 -12.42 -14.29 -15.71
CA PRO A 48 -13.22 -14.39 -16.93
C PRO A 48 -14.43 -13.47 -16.79
N LEU A 49 -14.20 -12.20 -16.49
CA LEU A 49 -15.27 -11.22 -16.22
C LEU A 49 -15.94 -10.72 -17.51
N GLU A 50 -15.34 -11.00 -18.68
CA GLU A 50 -15.76 -10.37 -19.93
C GLU A 50 -17.08 -10.92 -20.49
N SER A 51 -17.35 -12.22 -20.43
CA SER A 51 -18.49 -12.82 -21.12
C SER A 51 -19.84 -12.55 -20.45
N ASP A 52 -19.96 -12.80 -19.14
CA ASP A 52 -21.24 -12.72 -18.43
C ASP A 52 -21.67 -11.28 -18.17
N LEU A 53 -20.72 -10.40 -17.91
CA LEU A 53 -20.99 -8.97 -17.75
C LEU A 53 -21.25 -8.26 -19.08
N CYS A 54 -20.59 -8.64 -20.18
CA CYS A 54 -20.95 -8.12 -21.51
C CYS A 54 -22.38 -8.51 -21.90
N ASN A 55 -22.83 -9.71 -21.52
CA ASN A 55 -24.19 -10.17 -21.73
C ASN A 55 -25.22 -9.36 -20.91
N ASN A 56 -24.92 -9.07 -19.64
CA ASN A 56 -25.79 -8.25 -18.80
C ASN A 56 -25.78 -6.76 -19.18
N LEU A 57 -24.68 -6.27 -19.74
CA LEU A 57 -24.55 -4.89 -20.20
C LEU A 57 -24.95 -4.73 -21.68
N ARG A 58 -25.50 -5.76 -22.34
CA ARG A 58 -25.66 -5.80 -23.81
C ARG A 58 -26.49 -4.65 -24.38
N ASN A 59 -27.44 -4.12 -23.61
CA ASN A 59 -28.36 -3.06 -24.03
C ASN A 59 -27.85 -1.63 -23.77
N PHE A 60 -26.72 -1.45 -23.11
CA PHE A 60 -26.17 -0.13 -22.80
C PHE A 60 -25.27 0.42 -23.92
N GLY A 61 -25.08 1.74 -23.97
CA GLY A 61 -24.14 2.36 -24.91
C GLY A 61 -22.70 1.90 -24.68
N LYS A 62 -21.91 1.77 -25.77
CA LYS A 62 -20.51 1.27 -25.73
C LYS A 62 -19.65 1.97 -24.68
N THR A 63 -19.77 3.29 -24.56
CA THR A 63 -19.02 4.12 -23.59
C THR A 63 -19.34 3.75 -22.15
N PHE A 64 -20.63 3.53 -21.83
CA PHE A 64 -21.07 3.14 -20.49
C PHE A 64 -20.59 1.72 -20.14
N LYS A 65 -20.68 0.77 -21.08
CA LYS A 65 -20.16 -0.59 -20.87
C LYS A 65 -18.68 -0.57 -20.54
N LYS A 66 -17.89 0.17 -21.33
CA LYS A 66 -16.44 0.29 -21.13
C LYS A 66 -16.10 0.86 -19.76
N ALA A 67 -16.77 1.95 -19.35
CA ALA A 67 -16.55 2.55 -18.04
C ALA A 67 -16.91 1.59 -16.90
N LYS A 68 -18.05 0.89 -16.99
CA LYS A 68 -18.49 -0.04 -15.95
C LYS A 68 -17.60 -1.29 -15.86
N LEU A 69 -17.17 -1.85 -16.99
CA LEU A 69 -16.22 -2.95 -17.02
C LEU A 69 -14.88 -2.55 -16.39
N GLU A 70 -14.39 -1.33 -16.65
CA GLU A 70 -13.16 -0.84 -16.03
C GLU A 70 -13.31 -0.70 -14.51
N CYS A 71 -14.41 -0.11 -14.01
CA CYS A 71 -14.65 -0.02 -12.57
C CYS A 71 -14.71 -1.39 -11.90
N ILE A 72 -15.40 -2.37 -12.50
CA ILE A 72 -15.49 -3.71 -11.94
C ILE A 72 -14.12 -4.40 -11.96
N ARG A 73 -13.33 -4.21 -13.02
CA ARG A 73 -11.95 -4.73 -13.09
C ARG A 73 -11.08 -4.15 -11.98
N LEU A 74 -11.15 -2.83 -11.75
CA LEU A 74 -10.41 -2.16 -10.67
C LEU A 74 -10.83 -2.67 -9.28
N LEU A 75 -12.15 -2.85 -9.06
CA LEU A 75 -12.67 -3.42 -7.83
C LEU A 75 -12.20 -4.85 -7.63
N ALA A 76 -12.28 -5.68 -8.67
CA ALA A 76 -11.85 -7.07 -8.65
C ALA A 76 -10.38 -7.19 -8.26
N ASN A 77 -9.51 -6.42 -8.92
CA ASN A 77 -8.09 -6.38 -8.62
C ASN A 77 -7.81 -5.92 -7.18
N SER A 78 -8.55 -4.92 -6.69
CA SER A 78 -8.40 -4.40 -5.32
C SER A 78 -8.76 -5.43 -4.26
N LEU A 79 -9.86 -6.16 -4.47
CA LEU A 79 -10.33 -7.20 -3.55
C LEU A 79 -9.44 -8.44 -3.56
N THR A 80 -8.94 -8.89 -4.73
CA THR A 80 -7.95 -9.97 -4.80
C THR A 80 -6.70 -9.62 -4.00
N ARG A 81 -6.18 -8.39 -4.18
CA ARG A 81 -5.02 -7.90 -3.43
C ARG A 81 -5.28 -7.85 -1.92
N LEU A 82 -6.46 -7.38 -1.49
CA LEU A 82 -6.85 -7.35 -0.08
C LEU A 82 -6.95 -8.76 0.51
N SER A 83 -7.52 -9.72 -0.22
CA SER A 83 -7.60 -11.12 0.22
C SER A 83 -6.21 -11.72 0.42
N SER A 84 -5.31 -11.57 -0.56
CA SER A 84 -3.92 -12.02 -0.45
C SER A 84 -3.21 -11.40 0.77
N PHE A 85 -3.36 -10.09 0.98
CA PHE A 85 -2.80 -9.39 2.13
C PHE A 85 -3.35 -9.93 3.46
N VAL A 86 -4.67 -10.16 3.56
CA VAL A 86 -5.30 -10.69 4.79
C VAL A 86 -4.74 -12.07 5.13
N HIS A 87 -4.58 -12.95 4.15
CA HIS A 87 -3.99 -14.28 4.39
C HIS A 87 -2.53 -14.17 4.88
N LEU A 88 -1.72 -13.32 4.26
CA LEU A 88 -0.37 -13.05 4.72
C LEU A 88 -0.37 -12.48 6.14
N ALA A 89 -1.22 -11.51 6.43
CA ALA A 89 -1.31 -10.86 7.74
C ALA A 89 -1.73 -11.83 8.85
N ILE A 90 -2.66 -12.75 8.60
CA ILE A 90 -3.05 -13.81 9.54
C ILE A 90 -1.85 -14.70 9.83
N THR A 91 -1.11 -15.10 8.79
CA THR A 91 0.06 -15.98 8.93
C THR A 91 1.19 -15.26 9.66
N ALA A 92 1.45 -13.97 9.37
CA ALA A 92 2.47 -13.22 10.10
C ALA A 92 2.07 -12.96 11.55
N ARG A 93 0.78 -12.76 11.84
CA ARG A 93 0.28 -12.63 13.22
C ARG A 93 0.60 -13.88 14.03
N SER A 94 0.40 -15.09 13.50
CA SER A 94 0.73 -16.31 14.24
C SER A 94 2.23 -16.44 14.53
N VAL A 95 3.08 -16.01 13.59
CA VAL A 95 4.54 -15.95 13.80
C VAL A 95 4.93 -14.93 14.87
N LEU A 96 4.38 -13.70 14.80
CA LEU A 96 4.72 -12.63 15.73
C LEU A 96 4.14 -12.85 17.15
N GLN A 97 3.09 -13.66 17.30
CA GLN A 97 2.57 -14.08 18.60
C GLN A 97 3.36 -15.23 19.22
N ASN A 98 4.09 -16.00 18.42
CA ASN A 98 4.90 -17.11 18.91
C ASN A 98 6.26 -16.60 19.44
N ARG A 99 6.40 -16.56 20.78
CA ARG A 99 7.61 -16.06 21.45
C ARG A 99 8.89 -16.79 21.04
N GLU A 100 8.83 -18.09 20.79
CA GLU A 100 10.01 -18.86 20.37
C GLU A 100 10.44 -18.47 18.96
N GLN A 101 9.49 -18.32 18.04
CA GLN A 101 9.77 -17.86 16.67
C GLN A 101 10.33 -16.44 16.66
N VAL A 102 9.69 -15.51 17.40
CA VAL A 102 10.20 -14.13 17.53
C VAL A 102 11.60 -14.09 18.12
N LYS A 103 11.88 -14.91 19.15
CA LYS A 103 13.22 -15.00 19.73
C LYS A 103 14.25 -15.51 18.72
N LYS A 104 13.92 -16.55 17.93
CA LYS A 104 14.80 -17.03 16.86
C LYS A 104 15.07 -15.93 15.83
N VAL A 105 14.03 -15.22 15.39
CA VAL A 105 14.17 -14.08 14.46
C VAL A 105 15.05 -12.98 15.06
N HIS A 106 14.88 -12.65 16.34
CA HIS A 106 15.73 -11.68 17.04
C HIS A 106 17.19 -12.12 17.09
N ASP A 107 17.44 -13.37 17.48
CA ASP A 107 18.80 -13.89 17.62
C ASP A 107 19.52 -13.99 16.27
N ASP A 108 18.82 -14.44 15.22
CA ASP A 108 19.33 -14.48 13.85
C ASP A 108 19.52 -13.06 13.28
N PHE A 109 18.62 -12.12 13.57
CA PHE A 109 18.77 -10.71 13.21
C PHE A 109 20.01 -10.07 13.86
N ASN A 110 20.35 -10.47 15.09
CA ASN A 110 21.53 -9.96 15.79
C ASN A 110 22.85 -10.47 15.20
N ARG A 111 22.83 -11.54 14.41
CA ARG A 111 24.01 -12.10 13.73
C ARG A 111 24.37 -11.39 12.43
N VAL A 112 23.45 -10.60 11.89
CA VAL A 112 23.67 -9.83 10.66
C VAL A 112 24.79 -8.82 10.86
N ASP A 113 25.73 -8.77 9.91
CA ASP A 113 26.75 -7.73 9.86
C ASP A 113 26.13 -6.41 9.37
N PHE A 114 25.69 -5.60 10.33
CA PHE A 114 25.13 -4.28 10.03
C PHE A 114 26.16 -3.31 9.46
N GLY A 115 27.46 -3.52 9.62
CA GLY A 115 28.49 -2.73 8.96
C GLY A 115 28.44 -2.93 7.46
N VAL A 116 28.45 -4.20 7.01
CA VAL A 116 28.34 -4.57 5.59
C VAL A 116 26.98 -4.19 5.02
N PHE A 117 25.89 -4.46 5.73
CA PHE A 117 24.54 -4.08 5.32
C PHE A 117 24.43 -2.58 5.05
N HIS A 118 24.87 -1.74 6.00
CA HIS A 118 24.80 -0.28 5.83
C HIS A 118 25.74 0.19 4.73
N TRP A 119 26.94 -0.40 4.61
CA TRP A 119 27.86 -0.06 3.52
C TRP A 119 27.27 -0.38 2.13
N GLN A 120 26.64 -1.55 1.97
CA GLN A 120 25.97 -1.92 0.71
C GLN A 120 24.79 -0.98 0.41
N ALA A 121 23.99 -0.65 1.42
CA ALA A 121 22.90 0.31 1.30
C ALA A 121 23.41 1.71 0.94
N ASP A 122 24.47 2.18 1.61
CA ASP A 122 25.14 3.45 1.34
C ASP A 122 25.68 3.48 -0.11
N TRP A 123 26.30 2.40 -0.59
CA TRP A 123 26.80 2.31 -1.97
C TRP A 123 25.66 2.33 -3.01
N LEU A 124 24.58 1.59 -2.79
CA LEU A 124 23.42 1.55 -3.70
C LEU A 124 22.62 2.85 -3.69
N CYS A 125 22.54 3.52 -2.54
CA CYS A 125 21.89 4.82 -2.38
C CYS A 125 22.82 5.99 -2.76
N SER A 126 24.11 5.78 -3.00
CA SER A 126 24.99 6.86 -3.43
C SER A 126 24.74 7.17 -4.90
N SER A 127 23.80 8.08 -5.18
CA SER A 127 23.77 8.77 -6.47
C SER A 127 24.99 9.71 -6.52
N ASN A 128 25.88 9.50 -7.48
CA ASN A 128 27.05 10.34 -7.78
C ASN A 128 26.75 11.85 -7.63
N SER A 129 27.06 12.42 -6.47
CA SER A 129 27.11 13.87 -6.25
C SER A 129 28.41 14.48 -6.80
N SER A 130 28.87 14.00 -7.96
CA SER A 130 30.16 14.35 -8.56
C SER A 130 30.09 14.70 -10.06
N LEU A 131 28.89 14.82 -10.66
CA LEU A 131 28.74 15.35 -12.03
C LEU A 131 27.84 16.60 -12.08
N ASN A 132 28.21 17.62 -11.30
CA ASN A 132 28.15 19.06 -11.63
C ASN A 132 28.27 19.87 -10.34
N LYS A 133 29.51 20.19 -9.95
CA LYS A 133 29.78 21.24 -8.95
C LYS A 133 30.13 22.59 -9.59
N ASN A 134 29.76 22.81 -10.85
CA ASN A 134 30.03 24.08 -11.54
C ASN A 134 28.76 24.65 -12.19
N SER A 135 27.82 25.11 -11.38
CA SER A 135 26.96 26.25 -11.76
C SER A 135 26.18 26.73 -10.54
N PHE A 136 26.58 27.90 -10.07
CA PHE A 136 25.76 28.96 -9.49
C PHE A 136 24.68 28.62 -8.44
N GLN A 137 24.89 29.27 -7.30
CA GLN A 137 24.14 29.30 -6.07
C GLN A 137 22.67 29.73 -6.28
N GLU A 138 21.74 28.81 -6.05
CA GLU A 138 20.33 29.14 -5.75
C GLU A 138 19.71 28.04 -4.86
N SER A 139 19.29 28.45 -3.65
CA SER A 139 18.36 27.79 -2.71
C SER A 139 18.28 26.25 -2.74
N THR A 140 19.05 25.58 -1.90
CA THR A 140 19.07 24.10 -1.79
C THR A 140 18.53 23.60 -0.45
N GLU A 141 17.20 23.66 -0.26
CA GLU A 141 16.49 22.85 0.76
C GLU A 141 15.95 21.52 0.19
N LEU A 142 16.23 21.21 -1.07
CA LEU A 142 15.73 19.99 -1.75
C LEU A 142 16.81 18.95 -2.08
N ASN A 143 18.09 19.21 -1.78
CA ASN A 143 19.20 18.28 -2.05
C ASN A 143 19.61 17.39 -0.86
N GLU A 144 18.96 17.49 0.31
CA GLU A 144 19.22 16.59 1.45
C GLU A 144 18.46 15.24 1.40
N SER A 145 17.55 15.07 0.44
CA SER A 145 16.49 14.06 0.52
C SER A 145 16.93 12.60 0.32
N PHE A 146 18.22 12.30 0.17
CA PHE A 146 18.67 10.91 -0.01
C PHE A 146 19.75 10.46 0.97
N CYS A 147 20.60 11.36 1.46
CA CYS A 147 21.48 11.07 2.62
C CYS A 147 20.64 10.82 3.90
N SER A 148 19.46 11.45 4.00
CA SER A 148 18.49 11.21 5.08
C SER A 148 17.91 9.79 5.07
N CYS A 149 17.81 9.12 3.91
CA CYS A 149 17.21 7.77 3.82
C CYS A 149 18.02 6.71 4.57
N ASN A 150 19.35 6.78 4.58
CA ASN A 150 20.18 5.79 5.27
C ASN A 150 20.25 6.05 6.79
N VAL A 151 20.13 7.30 7.21
CA VAL A 151 19.97 7.64 8.64
C VAL A 151 18.64 7.10 9.16
N LEU A 152 17.54 7.33 8.42
CA LEU A 152 16.25 6.74 8.75
C LEU A 152 16.33 5.21 8.73
N ALA A 153 16.96 4.59 7.74
CA ALA A 153 17.11 3.13 7.71
C ALA A 153 17.84 2.56 8.93
N ARG A 154 18.92 3.21 9.39
CA ARG A 154 19.64 2.85 10.62
C ARG A 154 18.74 2.94 11.86
N GLU A 155 17.96 4.02 11.97
CA GLU A 155 16.97 4.19 13.04
C GLU A 155 15.93 3.05 13.01
N LEU A 156 15.40 2.74 11.82
CA LEU A 156 14.38 1.69 11.65
C LEU A 156 14.89 0.29 11.97
N VAL A 157 16.14 -0.02 11.61
CA VAL A 157 16.81 -1.28 11.99
C VAL A 157 16.89 -1.43 13.51
N GLY A 158 17.24 -0.35 14.22
CA GLY A 158 17.26 -0.33 15.69
C GLY A 158 15.86 -0.53 16.28
N GLN A 159 14.87 0.17 15.75
CA GLN A 159 13.47 0.07 16.19
C GLN A 159 12.85 -1.31 15.94
N PHE A 160 13.21 -1.96 14.82
CA PHE A 160 12.82 -3.32 14.51
C PHE A 160 13.41 -4.30 15.53
N ARG A 161 14.71 -4.18 15.85
CA ARG A 161 15.37 -4.98 16.89
C ARG A 161 14.70 -4.84 18.24
N GLU A 162 14.41 -3.62 18.66
CA GLU A 162 13.75 -3.33 19.95
C GLU A 162 12.36 -3.97 20.02
N ARG A 163 11.59 -3.93 18.94
CA ARG A 163 10.24 -4.54 18.91
C ARG A 163 10.28 -6.06 18.97
N LEU A 164 11.26 -6.66 18.31
CA LEU A 164 11.51 -8.10 18.44
C LEU A 164 11.87 -8.48 19.88
N SER A 165 12.74 -7.70 20.55
CA SER A 165 13.14 -7.99 21.93
C SER A 165 12.01 -7.79 22.95
N ARG A 166 11.14 -6.82 22.71
CA ARG A 166 9.96 -6.52 23.55
C ARG A 166 8.78 -7.46 23.31
N HIS A 167 8.84 -8.32 22.28
CA HIS A 167 7.72 -9.15 21.85
C HIS A 167 6.45 -8.34 21.56
N CYS A 168 6.60 -7.26 20.79
CA CYS A 168 5.49 -6.36 20.46
C CYS A 168 4.34 -7.08 19.73
N SER A 169 3.11 -6.65 20.01
CA SER A 169 1.91 -7.16 19.34
C SER A 169 1.85 -6.67 17.89
N ILE A 170 1.07 -7.37 17.05
CA ILE A 170 0.90 -6.99 15.64
C ILE A 170 0.30 -5.58 15.48
N GLU A 171 -0.51 -5.13 16.44
CA GLU A 171 -1.05 -3.77 16.48
C GLU A 171 0.07 -2.74 16.72
N GLU A 172 0.99 -3.00 17.65
CA GLU A 172 2.17 -2.13 17.88
C GLU A 172 3.10 -2.10 16.66
N TRP A 173 3.21 -3.21 15.93
CA TRP A 173 3.92 -3.26 14.64
C TRP A 173 3.22 -2.40 13.59
N ALA A 174 1.89 -2.46 13.52
CA ALA A 174 1.09 -1.67 12.59
C ALA A 174 1.22 -0.16 12.86
N ASP A 175 1.08 0.25 14.12
CA ASP A 175 1.24 1.64 14.55
C ASP A 175 2.64 2.17 14.22
N TRP A 176 3.67 1.34 14.41
CA TRP A 176 5.02 1.69 14.03
C TRP A 176 5.15 1.92 12.52
N LEU A 177 4.68 0.98 11.68
CA LEU A 177 4.75 1.13 10.23
C LEU A 177 3.99 2.37 9.74
N GLU A 178 2.84 2.68 10.32
CA GLU A 178 2.11 3.93 10.04
C GLU A 178 2.95 5.16 10.40
N SER A 179 3.61 5.16 11.56
CA SER A 179 4.49 6.26 11.99
C SER A 179 5.70 6.46 11.05
N ILE A 180 6.23 5.39 10.46
CA ILE A 180 7.31 5.48 9.47
C ILE A 180 6.81 6.21 8.23
N VAL A 181 5.63 5.85 7.73
CA VAL A 181 5.04 6.51 6.56
C VAL A 181 4.75 7.98 6.87
N ASP A 182 4.25 8.29 8.06
CA ASP A 182 4.00 9.67 8.48
C ASP A 182 5.28 10.51 8.54
N LYS A 183 6.36 9.95 9.10
CA LYS A 183 7.70 10.57 9.09
C LYS A 183 8.21 10.75 7.64
N ALA A 184 8.11 9.72 6.81
CA ALA A 184 8.61 9.75 5.43
C ALA A 184 7.89 10.78 4.56
N LEU A 185 6.59 10.96 4.78
CA LEU A 185 5.80 11.94 4.08
C LEU A 185 5.83 13.33 4.74
N ASN A 186 6.30 13.48 5.99
CA ASN A 186 6.11 14.67 6.83
C ASN A 186 4.61 15.01 7.09
N PHE A 187 3.78 13.98 7.25
CA PHE A 187 2.35 14.11 7.52
C PHE A 187 2.11 14.59 8.98
N PRO A 188 1.11 15.44 9.28
CA PRO A 188 0.09 16.06 8.42
C PRO A 188 0.52 17.40 7.79
N LYS A 189 1.78 17.82 7.96
CA LYS A 189 2.28 19.15 7.57
C LYS A 189 2.39 19.37 6.04
N THR A 190 1.96 18.39 5.24
CA THR A 190 2.15 18.30 3.78
C THR A 190 1.19 19.09 2.91
N PHE A 191 0.23 19.84 3.45
CA PHE A 191 -0.70 20.65 2.65
C PHE A 191 -0.01 21.71 1.77
N LYS A 192 1.30 21.96 1.96
CA LYS A 192 2.10 22.87 1.12
C LYS A 192 2.64 22.24 -0.18
N TYR A 193 2.63 20.91 -0.35
CA TYR A 193 3.19 20.24 -1.52
C TYR A 193 2.10 19.81 -2.50
N SER A 194 2.42 19.80 -3.81
CA SER A 194 1.47 19.29 -4.81
C SER A 194 1.28 17.77 -4.64
N PRO A 195 0.11 17.21 -5.00
CA PRO A 195 -0.12 15.76 -4.91
C PRO A 195 0.93 14.93 -5.65
N GLN A 196 1.47 15.46 -6.76
CA GLN A 196 2.52 14.82 -7.55
C GLN A 196 3.86 14.74 -6.79
N GLN A 197 4.22 15.78 -6.04
CA GLN A 197 5.42 15.79 -5.20
C GLN A 197 5.31 14.82 -4.02
N ILE A 198 4.12 14.68 -3.46
CA ILE A 198 3.88 13.73 -2.37
C ILE A 198 3.93 12.30 -2.91
N ALA A 199 3.30 12.05 -4.07
CA ALA A 199 3.39 10.76 -4.74
C ALA A 199 4.83 10.39 -5.11
N SER A 200 5.66 11.34 -5.55
CA SER A 200 7.07 11.08 -5.85
C SER A 200 7.88 10.76 -4.59
N LYS A 201 7.64 11.48 -3.48
CA LYS A 201 8.23 11.14 -2.17
C LYS A 201 7.82 9.75 -1.69
N GLY A 202 6.53 9.41 -1.77
CA GLY A 202 6.01 8.09 -1.42
C GLY A 202 6.66 6.96 -2.24
N LYS A 203 6.79 7.15 -3.56
CA LYS A 203 7.50 6.19 -4.44
C LYS A 203 8.96 6.00 -4.05
N ARG A 204 9.67 7.10 -3.74
CA ARG A 204 11.08 7.05 -3.28
C ARG A 204 11.20 6.29 -1.95
N PHE A 205 10.29 6.54 -1.01
CA PHE A 205 10.25 5.81 0.26
C PHE A 205 10.05 4.30 0.04
N LEU A 206 9.05 3.90 -0.76
CA LEU A 206 8.79 2.48 -1.03
C LEU A 206 9.98 1.81 -1.73
N LEU A 207 10.63 2.49 -2.67
CA LEU A 207 11.84 1.97 -3.31
C LEU A 207 12.98 1.77 -2.30
N ALA A 208 13.21 2.76 -1.43
CA ALA A 208 14.22 2.66 -0.39
C ALA A 208 13.90 1.53 0.59
N TRP A 209 12.64 1.39 1.01
CA TRP A 209 12.19 0.28 1.85
C TRP A 209 12.49 -1.07 1.21
N THR A 210 12.06 -1.28 -0.04
CA THR A 210 12.28 -2.53 -0.79
C THR A 210 13.77 -2.84 -0.93
N LEU A 211 14.61 -1.82 -1.17
CA LEU A 211 16.05 -1.98 -1.24
C LEU A 211 16.62 -2.51 0.09
N HIS A 212 16.32 -1.82 1.20
CA HIS A 212 16.86 -2.18 2.52
C HIS A 212 16.32 -3.53 3.01
N SER A 213 15.03 -3.81 2.85
CA SER A 213 14.44 -5.09 3.22
C SER A 213 15.01 -6.24 2.39
N SER A 214 15.41 -5.98 1.13
CA SER A 214 16.12 -6.93 0.26
C SER A 214 17.54 -7.22 0.69
N LEU A 215 18.31 -6.18 1.03
CA LEU A 215 19.66 -6.34 1.56
C LEU A 215 19.64 -7.13 2.87
N LEU A 216 18.68 -6.82 3.76
CA LEU A 216 18.54 -7.52 5.03
C LEU A 216 18.16 -9.00 4.84
N LEU A 217 17.24 -9.31 3.92
CA LEU A 217 16.90 -10.71 3.59
C LEU A 217 18.10 -11.47 3.03
N LYS A 218 18.92 -10.82 2.18
CA LYS A 218 20.16 -11.39 1.66
C LYS A 218 21.13 -11.74 2.79
N GLU A 219 21.38 -10.84 3.75
CA GLU A 219 22.27 -11.12 4.88
C GLU A 219 21.76 -12.28 5.74
N ILE A 220 20.45 -12.32 6.06
CA ILE A 220 19.83 -13.44 6.80
C ILE A 220 19.97 -14.77 6.04
N THR A 221 19.87 -14.73 4.70
CA THR A 221 20.06 -15.91 3.85
C THR A 221 21.51 -16.41 3.91
N LEU A 222 22.49 -15.51 3.83
CA LEU A 222 23.92 -15.85 3.87
C LEU A 222 24.32 -16.47 5.21
N HIS A 223 23.71 -16.05 6.31
CA HIS A 223 23.94 -16.64 7.63
C HIS A 223 23.21 -17.98 7.84
N SER A 224 22.49 -18.49 6.84
CA SER A 224 21.70 -19.73 6.93
C SER A 224 20.79 -19.75 8.16
N SER A 225 20.18 -18.60 8.46
CA SER A 225 19.35 -18.40 9.64
C SER A 225 18.18 -19.37 9.67
N THR A 226 17.98 -20.01 10.81
CA THR A 226 16.89 -20.96 11.02
C THR A 226 15.52 -20.29 10.99
N SER A 227 15.47 -18.97 11.24
CA SER A 227 14.26 -18.17 11.23
C SER A 227 13.97 -17.50 9.88
N PHE A 228 14.60 -17.95 8.79
CA PHE A 228 14.46 -17.32 7.47
C PHE A 228 13.00 -17.23 7.02
N GLY A 229 12.23 -18.31 7.18
CA GLY A 229 10.84 -18.37 6.75
C GLY A 229 9.96 -17.37 7.49
N GLU A 230 10.13 -17.27 8.82
CA GLU A 230 9.43 -16.33 9.67
C GLU A 230 9.77 -14.88 9.30
N PHE A 231 11.05 -14.57 9.14
CA PHE A 231 11.49 -13.23 8.75
C PHE A 231 10.96 -12.84 7.36
N HIS A 232 11.03 -13.77 6.39
CA HIS A 232 10.55 -13.53 5.04
C HIS A 232 9.04 -13.25 5.01
N LEU A 233 8.25 -14.00 5.79
CA LEU A 233 6.81 -13.76 5.91
C LEU A 233 6.49 -12.40 6.52
N VAL A 234 7.18 -12.02 7.61
CA VAL A 234 7.01 -10.70 8.24
C VAL A 234 7.32 -9.59 7.25
N ARG A 235 8.40 -9.74 6.48
CA ARG A 235 8.76 -8.80 5.42
C ARG A 235 7.64 -8.68 4.37
N LEU A 236 7.10 -9.78 3.85
CA LEU A 236 6.05 -9.74 2.82
C LEU A 236 4.82 -8.96 3.30
N VAL A 237 4.39 -9.20 4.54
CA VAL A 237 3.27 -8.46 5.14
C VAL A 237 3.59 -6.97 5.29
N PHE A 238 4.81 -6.63 5.70
CA PHE A 238 5.20 -5.23 5.86
C PHE A 238 5.27 -4.51 4.51
N ASP A 239 5.82 -5.16 3.48
CA ASP A 239 5.88 -4.64 2.10
C ASP A 239 4.46 -4.29 1.60
N ASP A 240 3.50 -5.21 1.75
CA ASP A 240 2.10 -4.99 1.35
C ASP A 240 1.39 -3.95 2.22
N TYR A 241 1.58 -3.98 3.54
CA TYR A 241 0.92 -3.05 4.45
C TYR A 241 1.38 -1.62 4.24
N LEU A 242 2.68 -1.39 4.03
CA LEU A 242 3.23 -0.06 3.72
C LEU A 242 2.67 0.49 2.42
N LEU A 243 2.50 -0.36 1.39
CA LEU A 243 1.85 0.04 0.14
C LEU A 243 0.40 0.47 0.38
N ILE A 244 -0.36 -0.30 1.17
CA ILE A 244 -1.76 0.02 1.51
C ILE A 244 -1.85 1.34 2.29
N ILE A 245 -1.00 1.56 3.29
CA ILE A 245 -0.99 2.82 4.06
C ILE A 245 -0.67 3.99 3.12
N MET A 246 0.34 3.84 2.26
CA MET A 246 0.74 4.85 1.31
C MET A 246 -0.39 5.23 0.34
N GLU A 247 -1.06 4.25 -0.26
CA GLU A 247 -2.22 4.46 -1.14
C GLU A 247 -3.34 5.21 -0.41
N ARG A 248 -3.68 4.79 0.81
CA ARG A 248 -4.73 5.43 1.64
C ARG A 248 -4.39 6.88 1.97
N LYS A 249 -3.14 7.18 2.32
CA LYS A 249 -2.72 8.56 2.64
C LYS A 249 -2.71 9.44 1.39
N LEU A 250 -2.22 8.92 0.26
CA LEU A 250 -2.26 9.64 -1.02
C LEU A 250 -3.69 9.93 -1.48
N ALA A 251 -4.60 8.97 -1.35
CA ALA A 251 -6.02 9.15 -1.68
C ALA A 251 -6.65 10.28 -0.85
N LYS A 252 -6.45 10.28 0.48
CA LYS A 252 -6.94 11.35 1.36
C LYS A 252 -6.40 12.74 0.98
N ILE A 253 -5.13 12.80 0.58
CA ILE A 253 -4.50 14.06 0.15
C ILE A 253 -5.10 14.55 -1.17
N LEU A 254 -5.34 13.65 -2.12
CA LEU A 254 -5.99 13.96 -3.39
C LEU A 254 -7.42 14.46 -3.18
N GLU A 255 -8.20 13.81 -2.32
CA GLU A 255 -9.56 14.25 -1.97
C GLU A 255 -9.55 15.68 -1.39
N ASN A 256 -8.67 15.94 -0.41
CA ASN A 256 -8.54 17.28 0.18
C ASN A 256 -8.08 18.34 -0.82
N TYR A 257 -7.29 17.97 -1.83
CA TYR A 257 -6.85 18.89 -2.88
C TYR A 257 -7.96 19.20 -3.89
N LEU A 258 -8.86 18.25 -4.17
CA LEU A 258 -10.00 18.45 -5.08
C LEU A 258 -11.15 19.26 -4.45
N LEU A 259 -11.20 19.32 -3.11
CA LEU A 259 -12.22 20.04 -2.35
C LEU A 259 -11.84 21.50 -2.01
N ASN A 260 -10.62 21.93 -2.31
CA ASN A 260 -10.11 23.30 -2.13
C ASN A 260 -9.81 23.95 -3.48
#